data_AF-A0A553PEW4-F1
#
_entry.id   AF-A0A553PEW4-F1
#
_cell.length_a   1.000
_cell.length_b   1.000
_cell.length_c   1.000
_cell.angle_alpha   90.00
_cell.angle_beta   90.00
_cell.angle_gamma   90.00
#
_symmetry.space_group_name_H-M   'P 1'
#
loop_
_entity.id
_entity.type
_entity.pdbx_description
1 polymer ?
#
loop_
_entity_poly.entity_id
_entity_poly.type
_entity_poly.pdbx_seq_one_letter_code
_entity_poly.pdbx_strand_id
1 'polypeptide(L)'
;MDRNKGSRWKAKLDQEEFKTLAQGNPLKSMCAIAKELGVLDMSVNRTIKKVNGKSLVRVERPLLTPGMKEIHLLCCKALLNDLEKARANRSIIFIHEKTWPLTQCPNAKMIGI
;
A
#
# COMPACT_ATOMS: atom_id res chain seq x y z
N MET A 1 -32.16 -9.31 -30.20
CA MET A 1 -31.83 -8.87 -28.83
C MET A 1 -30.58 -8.01 -28.89
N ASP A 2 -30.77 -6.71 -29.08
CA ASP A 2 -29.67 -5.74 -29.15
C ASP A 2 -29.04 -5.52 -27.79
N ARG A 3 -27.77 -5.92 -27.65
CA ARG A 3 -26.97 -5.60 -26.45
C ARG A 3 -26.41 -4.19 -26.60
N ASN A 4 -27.25 -3.19 -26.37
CA ASN A 4 -26.80 -1.82 -26.23
C ASN A 4 -26.03 -1.69 -24.89
N LYS A 5 -24.73 -2.02 -24.90
CA LYS A 5 -23.83 -1.79 -23.76
C LYS A 5 -23.42 -0.32 -23.74
N GLY A 6 -24.38 0.56 -23.44
CA GLY A 6 -24.07 1.91 -23.00
C GLY A 6 -23.11 1.82 -21.81
N SER A 7 -22.02 2.57 -21.83
CA SER A 7 -21.01 2.55 -20.78
C SER A 7 -21.67 2.85 -19.43
N ARG A 8 -21.80 1.82 -18.58
CA ARG A 8 -22.42 1.90 -17.23
C ARG A 8 -21.68 2.86 -16.29
N TRP A 9 -20.52 3.36 -16.70
CA TRP A 9 -19.61 4.12 -15.90
C TRP A 9 -19.76 5.62 -16.19
N LYS A 10 -19.97 6.42 -15.14
CA LYS A 10 -19.95 7.88 -15.24
C LYS A 10 -18.57 8.34 -15.73
N ALA A 11 -18.55 9.27 -16.68
CA ALA A 11 -17.32 9.80 -17.27
C ALA A 11 -16.52 10.72 -16.32
N LYS A 12 -17.20 11.34 -15.35
CA LYS A 12 -16.60 12.24 -14.36
C LYS A 12 -17.05 11.87 -12.95
N LEU A 13 -16.10 11.91 -12.02
CA LEU A 13 -16.32 11.75 -10.59
C LEU A 13 -16.66 13.11 -9.98
N ASP A 14 -17.78 13.19 -9.25
CA ASP A 14 -18.04 14.33 -8.38
C ASP A 14 -17.16 14.23 -7.12
N GLN A 15 -16.37 15.27 -6.86
CA GLN A 15 -15.42 15.27 -5.75
C GLN A 15 -16.11 15.37 -4.40
N GLU A 16 -17.22 16.09 -4.30
CA GLU A 16 -17.94 16.26 -3.04
C GLU A 16 -18.66 14.96 -2.64
N GLU A 17 -19.31 14.29 -3.61
CA GLU A 17 -19.92 12.97 -3.42
C GLU A 17 -18.88 11.90 -3.00
N PHE A 18 -17.67 11.95 -3.56
CA PHE A 18 -16.59 11.07 -3.12
C PHE A 18 -16.13 11.35 -1.68
N LYS A 19 -16.00 12.63 -1.29
CA LYS A 19 -15.58 13.01 0.06
C LYS A 19 -16.58 12.56 1.12
N THR A 20 -17.89 12.75 0.88
CA THR A 20 -18.94 12.36 1.84
C THR A 20 -18.97 10.85 2.05
N LEU A 21 -18.84 10.06 0.98
CA LEU A 21 -18.76 8.59 1.08
C LEU A 21 -17.49 8.10 1.78
N ALA A 22 -16.34 8.71 1.47
CA ALA A 22 -15.06 8.34 2.08
C ALA A 22 -14.99 8.72 3.56
N GLN A 23 -15.56 9.86 3.96
CA GLN A 23 -15.61 10.32 5.35
C GLN A 23 -16.66 9.56 6.17
N GLY A 24 -17.81 9.24 5.57
CA GLY A 24 -18.88 8.50 6.24
C GLY A 24 -18.48 7.09 6.65
N ASN A 25 -17.53 6.47 5.94
CA ASN A 25 -16.95 5.19 6.33
C ASN A 25 -15.48 5.05 5.87
N PRO A 26 -14.51 5.40 6.73
CA PRO A 26 -13.09 5.36 6.38
C PRO A 26 -12.53 3.94 6.21
N LEU A 27 -13.26 2.90 6.63
CA LEU A 27 -12.87 1.49 6.45
C LEU A 27 -13.35 0.90 5.12
N LYS A 28 -14.23 1.62 4.39
CA LYS A 28 -14.77 1.16 3.12
C LYS A 28 -13.66 1.17 2.06
N SER A 29 -13.51 0.06 1.34
CA SER A 29 -12.47 -0.06 0.33
C SER A 29 -12.75 0.89 -0.85
N MET A 30 -11.68 1.37 -1.50
CA MET A 30 -11.81 2.24 -2.67
C MET A 30 -12.62 1.61 -3.80
N CYS A 31 -12.51 0.29 -3.99
CA CYS A 31 -13.27 -0.44 -5.00
C CYS A 31 -14.77 -0.46 -4.68
N ALA A 32 -15.13 -0.57 -3.38
CA ALA A 32 -16.53 -0.48 -2.97
C ALA A 32 -17.10 0.93 -3.20
N ILE A 33 -16.34 1.97 -2.88
CA ILE A 33 -16.72 3.37 -3.14
C ILE A 33 -16.87 3.62 -4.65
N ALA A 34 -15.96 3.09 -5.47
CA ALA A 34 -16.02 3.24 -6.93
C ALA A 34 -17.28 2.57 -7.54
N LYS A 35 -17.63 1.38 -7.04
CA LYS A 35 -18.85 0.66 -7.45
C LYS A 35 -20.12 1.43 -7.10
N GLU A 36 -20.17 2.03 -5.91
CA GLU A 36 -21.30 2.83 -5.43
C GLU A 36 -21.46 4.11 -6.24
N LEU A 37 -20.35 4.77 -6.59
CA LEU A 37 -20.31 5.96 -7.43
C LEU A 37 -20.48 5.67 -8.93
N GLY A 38 -20.51 4.39 -9.32
CA GLY A 38 -20.58 3.98 -10.73
C GLY A 38 -19.42 4.52 -11.55
N VAL A 39 -18.21 4.56 -10.97
CA VAL A 39 -16.98 4.98 -11.66
C VAL A 39 -15.94 3.86 -11.69
N LEU A 40 -14.99 3.97 -12.60
CA LEU A 40 -13.82 3.09 -12.61
C LEU A 40 -12.91 3.39 -11.41
N ASP A 41 -12.32 2.34 -10.83
CA ASP A 41 -11.33 2.42 -9.74
C ASP A 41 -10.17 3.38 -10.07
N MET A 42 -9.77 3.43 -11.34
CA MET A 42 -8.73 4.33 -11.83
C MET A 42 -9.12 5.81 -11.67
N SER A 43 -10.39 6.17 -11.84
CA SER A 43 -10.88 7.53 -11.68
C SER A 43 -10.81 7.98 -10.22
N VAL A 44 -11.15 7.09 -9.29
CA VAL A 44 -11.03 7.35 -7.85
C VAL A 44 -9.57 7.57 -7.46
N ASN A 45 -8.67 6.69 -7.92
CA ASN A 45 -7.22 6.82 -7.70
C ASN A 45 -6.65 8.14 -8.25
N ARG A 46 -7.07 8.55 -9.46
CA ARG A 46 -6.66 9.83 -10.06
C ARG A 46 -7.15 11.02 -9.24
N THR A 47 -8.38 10.97 -8.75
CA THR A 47 -8.92 12.05 -7.91
C THR A 47 -8.16 12.16 -6.60
N ILE A 48 -7.92 11.06 -5.89
CA ILE A 48 -7.12 11.04 -4.65
C ILE A 48 -5.74 11.66 -4.87
N LYS A 49 -5.06 11.30 -5.97
CA LYS A 49 -3.78 11.90 -6.34
C LYS A 49 -3.89 13.40 -6.67
N LYS A 50 -4.97 13.84 -7.33
CA LYS A 50 -5.21 15.26 -7.65
C LYS A 50 -5.45 16.13 -6.43
N VAL A 51 -6.17 15.65 -5.42
CA VAL A 51 -6.34 16.38 -4.15
C VAL A 51 -5.10 16.32 -3.24
N ASN A 52 -3.95 15.89 -3.77
CA ASN A 52 -2.71 15.65 -3.02
C ASN A 52 -2.91 14.72 -1.80
N GLY A 53 -4.01 13.97 -1.81
CA GLY A 53 -4.33 13.00 -0.79
C GLY A 53 -3.39 11.82 -0.98
N LYS A 54 -2.35 11.71 -0.15
CA LYS A 54 -1.80 10.38 0.14
C LYS A 54 -3.01 9.56 0.61
N SER A 55 -3.31 8.43 -0.04
CA SER A 55 -4.39 7.57 0.43
C SER A 55 -4.08 7.21 1.88
N LEU A 56 -4.75 7.88 2.83
CA LEU A 56 -4.40 7.86 4.25
C LEU A 56 -4.76 6.54 4.91
N VAL A 57 -5.23 5.56 4.14
CA VAL A 57 -5.41 4.18 4.58
C VAL A 57 -4.05 3.46 4.58
N ARG A 58 -3.04 4.06 5.22
CA ARG A 58 -2.18 3.23 6.06
C ARG A 58 -3.05 2.87 7.24
N VAL A 59 -3.80 1.78 7.11
CA VAL A 59 -4.29 1.07 8.29
C VAL A 59 -3.09 1.02 9.24
N GLU A 60 -3.25 1.49 10.46
CA GLU A 60 -2.35 1.10 11.56
C GLU A 60 -2.50 -0.42 11.69
N ARG A 61 -1.93 -1.17 10.75
CA ARG A 61 -1.49 -2.52 11.06
C ARG A 61 -0.41 -2.26 12.08
N PRO A 62 -0.59 -2.68 13.34
CA PRO A 62 0.56 -2.78 14.20
C PRO A 62 1.46 -3.78 13.50
N LEU A 63 2.53 -3.29 12.85
CA LEU A 63 3.56 -4.15 12.26
C LEU A 63 4.15 -5.09 13.33
N LEU A 64 3.93 -4.74 14.60
CA LEU A 64 4.39 -5.40 15.80
C LEU A 64 3.23 -5.49 16.79
N THR A 65 3.03 -6.68 17.38
CA THR A 65 2.15 -6.87 18.54
C THR A 65 2.66 -6.03 19.73
N PRO A 66 1.84 -5.71 20.75
CA PRO A 66 2.29 -4.95 21.92
C PRO A 66 3.57 -5.51 22.56
N GLY A 67 3.67 -6.84 22.73
CA GLY A 67 4.89 -7.47 23.25
C GLY A 67 6.11 -7.32 22.32
N MET A 68 5.92 -7.34 21.00
CA MET A 68 7.00 -7.07 20.05
C MET A 68 7.46 -5.60 20.09
N LYS A 69 6.56 -4.66 20.40
CA LYS A 69 6.93 -3.23 20.55
C LYS A 69 7.86 -3.01 21.73
N GLU A 70 7.59 -3.66 22.87
CA GLU A 70 8.42 -3.54 24.07
C GLU A 70 9.83 -4.09 23.83
N ILE A 71 9.92 -5.28 23.24
CA ILE A 71 11.20 -5.91 22.86
C ILE A 71 11.94 -5.01 21.86
N HIS A 72 11.26 -4.51 20.84
CA HIS A 72 11.86 -3.63 19.83
C HIS A 72 12.39 -2.33 20.44
N LEU A 73 11.63 -1.71 21.35
CA LEU A 73 12.05 -0.51 22.09
C LEU A 73 13.28 -0.77 22.95
N LEU A 74 13.32 -1.90 23.65
CA LEU A 74 14.46 -2.29 24.48
C LEU A 74 15.72 -2.47 23.63
N CYS A 75 15.62 -3.20 22.52
CA CYS A 75 16.72 -3.39 21.57
C CYS A 75 17.21 -2.06 20.98
N CYS A 76 16.29 -1.18 20.57
CA CYS A 76 16.66 0.13 20.03
C CYS A 76 17.41 0.99 21.06
N LYS A 77 16.96 1.01 22.32
CA LYS A 77 17.63 1.72 23.41
C LYS A 77 19.03 1.17 23.69
N ALA A 78 19.19 -0.15 23.72
CA ALA A 78 20.49 -0.78 23.91
C ALA A 78 21.45 -0.42 22.77
N LEU A 79 20.99 -0.53 21.52
CA LEU A 79 21.77 -0.16 20.34
C LEU A 79 22.20 1.32 20.36
N LEU A 80 21.29 2.23 20.72
CA LEU A 80 21.61 3.66 20.83
C LEU A 80 22.68 3.92 21.89
N ASN A 81 22.54 3.33 23.08
CA ASN A 81 23.53 3.46 24.14
C ASN A 81 24.90 2.93 23.73
N ASP A 82 24.94 1.80 23.01
CA ASP A 82 26.19 1.21 22.51
C ASP A 82 26.85 2.10 21.44
N LEU A 83 26.05 2.74 20.59
CA LEU A 83 26.53 3.69 19.59
C LEU A 83 27.07 4.98 20.23
N GLU A 84 26.37 5.53 21.22
CA GLU A 84 26.81 6.71 21.98
C GLU A 84 28.11 6.45 22.73
N LYS A 85 28.24 5.27 23.37
CA LYS A 85 29.47 4.87 24.07
C LYS A 85 30.64 4.61 23.13
N ALA A 86 30.38 4.14 21.91
CA ALA A 86 31.42 3.74 20.96
C ALA A 86 32.19 4.90 20.32
N ARG A 87 31.88 6.17 20.63
CA ARG A 87 32.56 7.42 20.19
C ARG A 87 33.28 7.28 18.83
N ALA A 88 32.52 7.50 17.77
CA ALA A 88 32.95 7.88 16.41
C ALA A 88 33.65 6.86 15.47
N ASN A 89 33.99 5.62 15.86
CA ASN A 89 34.80 4.73 14.98
C ASN A 89 34.21 3.34 14.66
N ARG A 90 32.88 3.15 14.68
CA ARG A 90 32.27 1.86 14.27
C ARG A 90 31.50 1.97 12.96
N SER A 91 31.89 1.18 11.99
CA SER A 91 31.15 0.96 10.73
C SER A 91 29.99 0.01 10.98
N ILE A 92 28.76 0.43 10.69
CA ILE A 92 27.59 -0.46 10.70
C ILE A 92 27.35 -0.92 9.27
N ILE A 93 27.42 -2.23 9.02
CA ILE A 93 27.12 -2.81 7.71
C ILE A 93 25.78 -3.52 7.80
N PHE A 94 24.79 -3.02 7.05
CA PHE A 94 23.48 -3.66 6.95
C PHE A 94 23.50 -4.65 5.79
N ILE A 95 23.33 -5.94 6.09
CA ILE A 95 23.18 -6.99 5.10
C ILE A 95 21.75 -7.51 5.19
N HIS A 96 21.05 -7.51 4.06
CA HIS A 96 19.71 -8.07 3.95
C HIS A 96 19.65 -9.01 2.76
N GLU A 97 19.28 -10.26 3.02
CA GLU A 97 19.06 -11.25 1.97
C GLU A 97 17.69 -11.01 1.34
N LYS A 98 17.67 -10.72 0.04
CA LYS A 98 16.42 -10.56 -0.71
C LYS A 98 16.23 -11.77 -1.60
N THR A 99 15.24 -12.59 -1.27
CA THR A 99 14.79 -13.68 -2.14
C THR A 99 13.98 -13.09 -3.30
N TRP A 100 14.51 -13.23 -4.51
CA TRP A 100 13.77 -12.88 -5.72
C TRP A 100 13.03 -14.14 -6.18
N PRO A 101 11.68 -14.12 -6.25
CA PRO A 101 10.96 -15.25 -6.81
C PRO A 101 11.35 -15.38 -8.28
N LEU A 102 11.87 -16.55 -8.65
CA LEU A 102 12.01 -16.94 -10.05
C LEU A 102 10.59 -17.10 -10.60
N THR A 103 10.06 -16.05 -11.23
CA THR A 103 8.85 -16.21 -12.03
C THR A 103 9.19 -17.16 -13.15
N GLN A 104 8.61 -18.36 -13.13
CA GLN A 104 8.63 -19.26 -14.27
C GLN A 104 8.11 -18.46 -15.48
N CYS A 105 8.98 -18.19 -16.45
CA CYS A 105 8.57 -17.63 -17.72
C CYS A 105 7.68 -18.68 -18.40
N PRO A 106 6.42 -18.38 -18.75
CA PRO A 106 5.51 -19.35 -19.37
C PRO A 106 5.93 -19.81 -20.78
N ASN A 107 7.12 -19.41 -21.27
CA ASN A 107 7.62 -19.70 -22.61
C ASN A 107 9.06 -20.26 -22.63
N ALA A 108 9.52 -20.91 -21.55
CA ALA A 108 10.73 -21.72 -21.65
C ALA A 108 10.40 -23.03 -22.40
N LYS A 109 10.40 -22.99 -23.74
CA LYS A 109 10.51 -24.21 -24.54
C LYS A 109 11.84 -24.86 -24.19
N MET A 110 11.82 -25.96 -23.45
CA MET A 110 12.98 -26.84 -23.35
C MET A 110 13.28 -27.37 -24.76
N ILE A 111 14.36 -26.89 -25.34
CA ILE A 111 14.98 -27.52 -26.50
C ILE A 111 15.72 -28.72 -25.93
N GLY A 112 15.16 -29.92 -26.12
CA GLY A 112 15.84 -31.17 -25.81
C GLY A 112 17.09 -31.30 -26.69
N ILE A 113 18.21 -31.60 -26.05
CA ILE A 113 19.43 -32.12 -26.68
C ILE A 113 19.29 -33.64 -26.71
#